data_AF-A0A1M7BDD4-F1
#
_entry.id   AF-A0A1M7BDD4-F1
#
_cell.length_a   1.000
_cell.length_b   1.000
_cell.length_c   1.000
_cell.angle_alpha   90.00
_cell.angle_beta   90.00
_cell.angle_gamma   90.00
#
_symmetry.space_group_name_H-M   'P 1'
#
loop_
_entity.id
_entity.type
_entity.pdbx_description
1 polymer ?
#
loop_
_entity_poly.entity_id
_entity_poly.type
_entity_poly.pdbx_seq_one_letter_code
_entity_poly.pdbx_strand_id
1 'polypeptide(L)'
;MTDESIRDYLKYFATDEATTAVTQAIQSKVDFYHKDPKTRSDYMTFKDMLEEERDEGRAEGRVEGANAKAREMAKAMLAEGDSIDKVARCSGLSEEEIKSL
;
A
#
# COMPACT_ATOMS: atom_id res chain seq x y z
N MET A 1 -15.17 -32.42 -6.33
CA MET A 1 -16.08 -31.45 -5.67
C MET A 1 -17.41 -31.51 -6.40
N THR A 2 -18.51 -31.59 -5.67
CA THR A 2 -19.87 -31.52 -6.24
C THR A 2 -20.36 -30.09 -6.24
N ASP A 3 -21.33 -29.76 -7.10
CA ASP A 3 -21.97 -28.44 -7.13
C ASP A 3 -22.53 -28.05 -5.75
N GLU A 4 -23.06 -29.03 -5.03
CA GLU A 4 -23.57 -28.86 -3.66
C GLU A 4 -22.48 -28.46 -2.67
N SER A 5 -21.32 -29.13 -2.68
CA SER A 5 -20.21 -28.75 -1.80
C SER A 5 -19.69 -27.33 -2.09
N ILE A 6 -19.71 -26.93 -3.37
CA ILE A 6 -19.29 -25.58 -3.78
C ILE A 6 -20.26 -24.54 -3.23
N ARG A 7 -21.56 -24.80 -3.36
CA ARG A 7 -22.60 -23.91 -2.82
C ARG A 7 -22.49 -23.74 -1.32
N ASP A 8 -22.21 -24.82 -0.59
CA ASP A 8 -22.02 -24.77 0.86
C ASP A 8 -20.79 -23.92 1.25
N TYR A 9 -19.67 -24.09 0.54
CA TYR A 9 -18.49 -23.24 0.76
C TYR A 9 -18.77 -21.76 0.47
N LEU A 10 -19.42 -21.47 -0.66
CA LEU A 10 -19.75 -20.10 -1.03
C LEU A 10 -20.69 -19.45 -0.01
N LYS A 11 -21.69 -20.20 0.48
CA LYS A 11 -22.58 -19.72 1.55
C LYS A 11 -21.78 -19.43 2.82
N TYR A 12 -20.92 -20.36 3.25
CA TYR A 12 -20.08 -20.18 4.43
C TYR A 12 -19.16 -18.96 4.29
N PHE A 13 -18.44 -18.78 3.18
CA PHE A 13 -17.57 -17.61 2.99
C PHE A 13 -18.32 -16.28 2.91
N ALA A 14 -19.59 -16.30 2.51
CA ALA A 14 -20.42 -15.10 2.44
C ALA A 14 -21.11 -14.75 3.77
N THR A 15 -21.30 -15.72 4.67
CA THR A 15 -22.18 -15.56 5.85
C THR A 15 -21.55 -15.98 7.18
N ASP A 16 -20.39 -16.63 7.14
CA ASP A 16 -19.74 -17.32 8.27
C ASP A 16 -20.61 -18.41 8.94
N GLU A 17 -21.72 -18.83 8.31
CA GLU A 17 -22.59 -19.89 8.83
C GLU A 17 -22.05 -21.28 8.47
N ALA A 18 -21.42 -21.95 9.44
CA ALA A 18 -20.94 -23.33 9.30
C ALA A 18 -22.08 -24.37 9.45
N THR A 19 -22.94 -24.48 8.43
CA THR A 19 -24.16 -25.32 8.50
C THR A 19 -23.94 -26.78 8.12
N THR A 20 -22.82 -27.13 7.51
CA THR A 20 -22.54 -28.48 7.02
C THR A 20 -21.29 -29.06 7.68
N ALA A 21 -21.16 -30.40 7.70
CA ALA A 21 -20.02 -31.07 8.34
C ALA A 21 -18.66 -30.56 7.82
N VAL A 22 -18.59 -30.23 6.52
CA VAL A 22 -17.37 -29.76 5.89
C VAL A 22 -17.03 -28.32 6.30
N THR A 23 -18.03 -27.42 6.32
CA THR A 23 -17.85 -26.03 6.75
C THR A 23 -17.57 -25.93 8.26
N GLN A 24 -18.14 -26.83 9.07
CA GLN A 24 -17.84 -26.97 10.50
C GLN A 24 -16.41 -27.43 10.76
N ALA A 25 -15.90 -28.37 9.95
CA ALA A 25 -14.50 -28.79 10.03
C ALA A 25 -13.54 -27.64 9.70
N ILE A 26 -13.90 -26.78 8.74
CA ILE A 26 -13.16 -25.55 8.42
C ILE A 26 -13.24 -24.59 9.62
N GLN A 27 -14.44 -24.30 10.12
CA GLN A 27 -14.64 -23.38 11.25
C GLN A 27 -13.84 -23.82 12.48
N SER A 28 -13.79 -25.12 12.77
CA SER A 28 -13.01 -25.66 13.89
C SER A 28 -11.51 -25.34 13.78
N LYS A 29 -10.96 -25.37 12.55
CA LYS A 29 -9.56 -24.98 12.30
C LYS A 29 -9.36 -23.48 12.40
N VAL A 30 -10.31 -22.68 11.90
CA VAL A 30 -10.28 -21.22 12.05
C VAL A 30 -10.26 -20.85 13.53
N ASP A 31 -11.16 -21.43 14.32
CA ASP A 31 -11.25 -21.21 15.77
C ASP A 31 -9.98 -21.62 16.51
N PHE A 32 -9.36 -22.73 16.07
CA PHE A 32 -8.07 -23.17 16.62
C PHE A 32 -6.98 -22.13 16.40
N TYR A 33 -6.78 -21.66 15.16
CA TYR A 33 -5.72 -20.69 14.84
C TYR A 33 -6.01 -19.29 15.40
N HIS A 34 -7.28 -18.91 15.56
CA HIS A 34 -7.64 -17.68 16.27
C HIS A 34 -7.26 -17.71 17.75
N LYS A 35 -7.20 -18.91 18.36
CA LYS A 35 -6.81 -19.11 19.76
C LYS A 35 -5.32 -19.41 19.92
N ASP A 36 -4.60 -19.76 18.87
CA ASP A 36 -3.14 -19.96 18.89
C ASP A 36 -2.42 -18.62 19.08
N PRO A 37 -1.83 -18.37 20.26
CA PRO A 37 -1.19 -17.09 20.55
C PRO A 37 0.00 -16.81 19.63
N LYS A 38 0.73 -17.85 19.22
CA LYS A 38 1.91 -17.69 18.38
C LYS A 38 1.50 -17.30 16.97
N THR A 39 0.60 -18.04 16.34
CA THR A 39 0.13 -17.74 14.98
C THR A 39 -0.51 -16.35 14.92
N ARG A 40 -1.31 -15.98 15.93
CA ARG A 40 -1.89 -14.65 16.00
C ARG A 40 -0.83 -13.55 16.10
N SER A 41 0.19 -13.74 16.95
CA SER A 41 1.29 -12.78 17.09
C SER A 41 2.06 -12.63 15.79
N ASP A 42 2.48 -13.73 15.17
CA ASP A 42 3.25 -13.72 13.93
C ASP A 42 2.46 -13.02 12.80
N TYR A 43 1.15 -13.29 12.70
CA TYR A 43 0.29 -12.64 11.71
C TYR A 43 0.16 -11.13 11.94
N MET A 44 -0.03 -10.69 13.19
CA MET A 44 -0.13 -9.27 13.50
C MET A 44 1.18 -8.55 13.20
N THR A 45 2.32 -9.10 13.62
CA THR A 45 3.64 -8.53 13.29
C THR A 45 3.84 -8.43 11.78
N PHE A 46 3.48 -9.47 11.02
CA PHE A 46 3.56 -9.43 9.56
C PHE A 46 2.66 -8.36 8.94
N LYS A 47 1.43 -8.23 9.45
CA LYS A 47 0.48 -7.22 8.99
C LYS A 47 0.99 -5.80 9.28
N ASP A 48 1.52 -5.57 10.47
CA ASP A 48 2.05 -4.27 10.88
C ASP A 48 3.25 -3.88 10.00
N MET A 49 4.18 -4.81 9.75
CA MET A 49 5.28 -4.59 8.80
C MET A 49 4.77 -4.20 7.40
N LEU A 50 3.75 -4.89 6.87
CA LEU A 50 3.19 -4.54 5.56
C LEU A 50 2.52 -3.16 5.53
N GLU A 51 1.93 -2.72 6.64
CA GLU A 51 1.33 -1.40 6.76
C GLU A 51 2.40 -0.31 6.84
N GLU A 52 3.46 -0.53 7.63
CA GLU A 52 4.63 0.35 7.69
C GLU A 52 5.29 0.52 6.32
N GLU A 53 5.61 -0.57 5.62
CA GLU A 53 6.20 -0.55 4.28
C GLU A 53 5.32 0.19 3.26
N ARG A 54 4.00 0.02 3.35
CA ARG A 54 3.04 0.76 2.51
C ARG A 54 3.03 2.24 2.83
N ASP A 55 3.18 2.62 4.08
CA ASP A 55 3.16 4.01 4.53
C ASP A 55 4.45 4.72 4.14
N GLU A 56 5.59 4.05 4.31
CA GLU A 56 6.90 4.49 3.83
C GLU A 56 6.87 4.68 2.31
N GLY A 57 6.42 3.69 1.54
CA GLY A 57 6.33 3.83 0.08
C GLY A 57 5.40 4.96 -0.36
N ARG A 58 4.31 5.24 0.38
CA ARG A 58 3.47 6.43 0.11
C ARG A 58 4.17 7.73 0.45
N ALA A 59 4.97 7.77 1.52
CA ALA A 59 5.73 8.95 1.90
C ALA A 59 6.84 9.25 0.88
N GLU A 60 7.63 8.25 0.53
CA GLU A 60 8.68 8.33 -0.50
C GLU A 60 8.10 8.78 -1.84
N GLY A 61 7.03 8.12 -2.31
CA GLY A 61 6.39 8.48 -3.58
C GLY A 61 5.85 9.91 -3.63
N ARG A 62 5.39 10.48 -2.49
CA ARG A 62 4.99 11.90 -2.42
C ARG A 62 6.20 12.82 -2.55
N VAL A 63 7.31 12.51 -1.89
CA VAL A 63 8.55 13.31 -1.95
C VAL A 63 9.14 13.25 -3.36
N GLU A 64 9.27 12.05 -3.93
CA GLU A 64 9.76 11.87 -5.30
C GLU A 64 8.86 12.59 -6.31
N GLY A 65 7.54 12.46 -6.19
CA GLY A 65 6.59 13.15 -7.06
C GLY A 65 6.67 14.67 -6.95
N ALA A 66 6.81 15.21 -5.74
CA ALA A 66 7.00 16.64 -5.52
C ALA A 66 8.31 17.15 -6.15
N ASN A 67 9.40 16.41 -5.95
CA ASN A 67 10.71 16.71 -6.54
C ASN A 67 10.69 16.63 -8.07
N ALA A 68 10.08 15.59 -8.64
CA ALA A 68 9.93 15.43 -10.09
C ALA A 68 9.15 16.60 -10.69
N LYS A 69 8.01 16.97 -10.09
CA LYS A 69 7.20 18.11 -10.52
C LYS A 69 7.97 19.43 -10.41
N ALA A 70 8.71 19.65 -9.33
CA ALA A 70 9.54 20.84 -9.16
C ALA A 70 10.60 20.96 -10.28
N ARG A 71 11.24 19.84 -10.62
CA ARG A 71 12.23 19.78 -11.72
C ARG A 71 11.60 20.02 -13.09
N GLU A 72 10.45 19.43 -13.39
CA GLU A 72 9.75 19.67 -14.65
C GLU A 72 9.33 21.14 -14.79
N MET A 73 8.78 21.73 -13.74
CA MET A 73 8.42 23.15 -13.72
C MET A 73 9.65 24.04 -13.91
N ALA A 74 10.76 23.74 -13.24
CA ALA A 74 12.01 24.49 -13.40
C ALA A 74 12.54 24.41 -14.84
N LYS A 75 12.49 23.23 -15.48
CA LYS A 75 12.86 23.08 -16.90
C LYS A 75 11.98 23.91 -17.83
N ALA A 76 10.67 23.93 -17.60
CA ALA A 76 9.74 24.72 -18.39
C ALA A 76 10.03 26.23 -18.25
N MET A 77 10.22 26.74 -17.03
CA MET A 77 10.53 28.15 -16.79
C MET A 77 11.86 28.57 -17.43
N LEU A 78 12.91 27.73 -17.33
CA LEU A 78 14.18 27.99 -18.00
C LEU A 78 14.03 28.05 -19.52
N ALA A 79 13.20 27.17 -20.11
CA ALA A 79 12.92 27.18 -21.54
C ALA A 79 12.15 28.45 -21.98
N GLU A 80 11.33 29.02 -21.10
CA GLU A 80 10.66 30.31 -21.32
C GLU A 80 11.58 31.53 -21.11
N GLY A 81 12.83 31.30 -20.67
CA GLY A 81 13.84 32.34 -20.48
C GLY A 81 13.82 33.00 -19.10
N ASP A 82 13.16 32.40 -18.11
CA ASP A 82 13.20 32.90 -16.73
C ASP A 82 14.59 32.79 -16.10
N SER A 83 14.93 33.74 -15.22
CA SER A 83 16.22 33.75 -14.52
C SER A 83 16.33 32.62 -13.49
N ILE A 84 17.54 32.13 -13.26
CA ILE A 84 17.83 31.08 -12.25
C ILE A 84 17.29 31.47 -10.86
N ASP A 85 17.44 32.73 -10.45
CA ASP A 85 16.88 33.23 -9.19
C ASP A 85 15.36 33.09 -9.12
N LYS A 86 14.65 33.46 -10.19
CA LYS A 86 13.19 33.34 -10.26
C LYS A 86 12.77 31.87 -10.22
N VAL A 87 13.46 31.02 -10.97
CA VAL A 87 13.20 29.57 -11.00
C VAL A 87 13.43 28.94 -9.62
N ALA A 88 14.50 29.31 -8.91
CA ALA A 88 14.78 28.84 -7.56
C ALA A 88 13.66 29.21 -6.58
N ARG A 89 13.22 30.47 -6.60
CA ARG A 89 12.12 30.93 -5.74
C ARG A 89 10.79 30.24 -6.04
N CYS A 90 10.50 29.90 -7.29
CA CYS A 90 9.24 29.27 -7.69
C CYS A 90 9.22 27.75 -7.51
N SER A 91 10.32 27.06 -7.82
CA SER A 91 10.42 25.60 -7.76
C SER A 91 10.83 25.06 -6.39
N GLY A 92 11.46 25.89 -5.55
CA GLY A 92 12.04 25.46 -4.27
C GLY A 92 13.35 24.67 -4.42
N LEU A 93 13.87 24.54 -5.64
CA LEU A 93 15.18 23.94 -5.91
C LEU A 93 16.30 24.94 -5.64
N SER A 94 17.47 24.43 -5.25
CA SER A 94 18.68 25.23 -5.17
C SER A 94 19.16 25.66 -6.56
N GLU A 95 19.94 26.75 -6.62
CA GLU A 95 20.53 27.17 -7.90
C GLU A 95 21.46 26.11 -8.49
N GLU A 96 22.14 25.32 -7.66
CA GLU A 96 23.02 24.23 -8.11
C GLU A 96 22.22 23.13 -8.79
N GLU A 97 21.10 22.72 -8.18
CA GLU A 97 20.18 21.76 -8.78
C GLU A 97 19.65 22.28 -10.11
N ILE A 98 19.22 23.55 -10.17
CA ILE A 98 18.69 24.17 -11.39
C ILE A 98 19.75 24.24 -12.50
N LYS A 99 21.00 24.57 -12.16
CA LYS A 99 22.12 24.58 -13.12
C LYS A 99 22.46 23.17 -13.65
N SER A 100 22.00 22.12 -12.95
CA SER A 100 22.21 20.71 -13.33
C SER A 100 21.03 20.06 -14.06
N LEU A 101 19.89 20.76 -14.25
CA LEU A 101 18.67 20.27 -14.90
C LEU A 101 18.78 20.14 -16.43
#